data_AF-A0AAP0QTC7-F1
#
_entry.id   AF-A0AAP0QTC7-F1
#
_cell.length_a   1.000
_cell.length_b   1.000
_cell.length_c   1.000
_cell.angle_alpha   90.00
_cell.angle_beta   90.00
_cell.angle_gamma   90.00
#
_symmetry.space_group_name_H-M   'P 1'
#
loop_
_entity.id
_entity.type
_entity.pdbx_description
1 polymer ?
#
loop_
_entity_poly.entity_id
_entity_poly.type
_entity_poly.pdbx_seq_one_letter_code
_entity_poly.pdbx_strand_id
1 'polypeptide(L)'
;MMQVYIVYLGSLSRGEYETSSQHQSILQEVVEGRWYFVKLSRIICLNSLLNSLLSISICESSPVENVLVRSYKRSFSGFAANLTDHEREKLASMEEVVSVFPSRTLQLHTTRSWDFMGFNQSITRKRSVESDIIVGIIDTGIWPESKSFSDKGFGPVPKKWKGACKGGINFPCNNKIIGARYYPTPVVYDNIARDYEGHGTHAASIASGNEVN
;
A
#
# COMPACT_ATOMS: atom_id res chain seq x y z
N MET A 1 -24.31 -2.50 4.28
CA MET A 1 -23.77 -2.42 2.89
C MET A 1 -22.34 -2.94 2.92
N MET A 2 -21.78 -3.49 1.85
CA MET A 2 -20.35 -3.88 1.86
C MET A 2 -19.47 -2.65 1.60
N GLN A 3 -18.43 -2.47 2.42
CA GLN A 3 -17.45 -1.41 2.29
C GLN A 3 -16.05 -1.92 2.69
N VAL A 4 -15.00 -1.35 2.09
CA VAL A 4 -13.63 -1.64 2.52
C VAL A 4 -13.33 -0.95 3.84
N TYR A 5 -12.95 -1.73 4.85
CA TYR A 5 -12.45 -1.26 6.14
C TYR A 5 -10.97 -1.63 6.31
N ILE A 6 -10.25 -0.79 7.03
CA ILE A 6 -8.87 -1.03 7.47
C ILE A 6 -8.93 -1.48 8.92
N VAL A 7 -8.32 -2.64 9.20
CA VAL A 7 -8.21 -3.27 10.51
C VAL A 7 -6.76 -3.16 10.97
N TYR A 8 -6.56 -2.49 12.10
CA TYR A 8 -5.26 -2.36 12.76
C TYR A 8 -5.19 -3.37 13.91
N LEU A 9 -4.24 -4.29 13.79
CA LEU A 9 -3.92 -5.28 14.82
C LEU A 9 -2.75 -4.70 15.62
N GLY A 10 -2.85 -4.72 16.95
CA GLY A 10 -1.82 -4.16 17.83
C GLY A 10 -0.46 -4.86 17.72
N SER A 11 0.41 -4.66 18.71
CA SER A 11 1.67 -5.40 18.78
C SER A 11 1.38 -6.88 19.05
N LEU A 12 1.43 -7.70 18.00
CA LEU A 12 1.38 -9.15 18.13
C LEU A 12 2.60 -9.61 18.94
N SER A 13 2.36 -10.44 19.97
CA SER A 13 3.43 -11.11 20.69
C SER A 13 4.28 -11.92 19.70
N ARG A 14 5.60 -11.73 19.73
CA ARG A 14 6.56 -12.42 18.86
C ARG A 14 6.40 -13.94 18.99
N GLY A 15 5.70 -14.53 18.03
CA GLY A 15 5.60 -15.96 17.79
C GLY A 15 5.66 -16.21 16.29
N GLU A 16 6.19 -17.37 15.90
CA GLU A 16 6.41 -17.80 14.52
C GLU A 16 5.09 -18.07 13.78
N TYR A 17 4.34 -17.02 13.45
CA TYR A 17 3.14 -17.13 12.63
C TYR A 17 3.33 -16.36 11.32
N GLU A 18 3.01 -17.01 10.21
CA GLU A 18 2.90 -16.31 8.93
C GLU A 18 1.74 -15.31 9.01
N THR A 19 2.05 -14.02 9.05
CA THR A 19 1.07 -12.93 9.22
C THR A 19 -0.09 -12.97 8.23
N SER A 20 0.14 -13.49 7.01
CA SER A 20 -0.90 -13.61 5.99
C SER A 20 -1.96 -14.67 6.34
N SER A 21 -1.55 -15.82 6.89
CA SER A 21 -2.49 -16.88 7.30
C SER A 21 -3.27 -16.47 8.56
N GLN A 22 -2.66 -15.68 9.43
CA GLN A 22 -3.35 -15.09 10.58
C GLN A 22 -4.47 -14.13 10.17
N HIS A 23 -4.21 -13.21 9.24
CA HIS A 23 -5.25 -12.30 8.75
C HIS A 23 -6.42 -13.04 8.09
N GLN A 24 -6.12 -14.09 7.32
CA GLN A 24 -7.15 -14.96 6.74
C GLN A 24 -7.95 -15.69 7.82
N SER A 25 -7.30 -16.22 8.85
CA SER A 25 -7.97 -16.89 9.97
C SER A 25 -8.92 -15.95 10.72
N ILE A 26 -8.48 -14.72 11.03
CA ILE A 26 -9.32 -13.70 11.69
C ILE A 26 -10.53 -13.37 10.82
N LEU A 27 -10.33 -13.17 9.51
CA LEU A 27 -11.42 -12.89 8.58
C LEU A 27 -12.39 -14.07 8.46
N GLN A 28 -11.87 -15.30 8.46
CA GLN A 28 -12.69 -16.49 8.34
C GLN A 28 -13.64 -16.67 9.53
N GLU A 29 -13.16 -16.39 10.74
CA GLU A 29 -13.96 -16.41 11.96
C GLU A 29 -15.15 -15.44 11.88
N VAL A 30 -14.91 -14.23 11.37
CA VAL A 30 -15.92 -13.16 11.31
C VAL A 30 -16.95 -13.38 10.20
N VAL A 31 -16.48 -13.73 9.00
CA VAL A 31 -17.32 -13.87 7.79
C VAL A 31 -18.16 -15.15 7.84
N GLU A 32 -17.57 -16.26 8.27
CA GLU A 32 -18.26 -17.57 8.25
C GLU A 32 -18.95 -17.89 9.59
N GLY A 33 -18.81 -17.04 10.60
CA GLY A 33 -19.46 -17.20 11.91
C GLY A 33 -19.04 -18.45 12.67
N ARG A 34 -17.90 -19.05 12.32
CA ARG A 34 -17.38 -20.28 12.95
C ARG A 34 -16.65 -19.93 14.25
N TRP A 35 -17.40 -19.67 15.31
CA TRP A 35 -16.86 -19.50 16.68
C TRP A 35 -16.25 -20.79 17.29
N TYR A 36 -16.26 -21.92 16.58
CA TYR A 36 -15.93 -23.22 17.15
C TYR A 36 -15.14 -24.19 16.25
N PHE A 37 -14.19 -23.76 15.40
CA PHE A 37 -13.38 -24.77 14.67
C PHE A 37 -11.89 -24.47 14.44
N VAL A 38 -11.36 -23.31 14.83
CA VAL A 38 -9.94 -23.00 14.51
C VAL A 38 -8.93 -23.72 15.42
N LYS A 39 -9.36 -24.36 16.52
CA LYS A 39 -8.45 -25.11 17.40
C LYS A 39 -8.21 -26.58 17.03
N LEU A 40 -8.87 -27.13 16.01
CA LEU A 40 -8.78 -28.58 15.71
C LEU A 40 -8.57 -28.99 14.25
N SER A 41 -8.68 -28.12 13.25
CA SER A 41 -8.49 -28.52 11.85
C SER A 41 -7.07 -28.28 11.34
N ARG A 42 -6.10 -29.02 11.89
CA ARG A 42 -4.85 -29.39 11.19
C ARG A 42 -4.93 -30.77 10.54
N ILE A 43 -6.09 -31.43 10.58
CA ILE A 43 -6.27 -32.77 10.02
C ILE A 43 -7.58 -32.75 9.24
N ILE A 44 -7.49 -32.74 7.92
CA ILE A 44 -8.18 -33.63 6.96
C ILE A 44 -7.84 -33.05 5.58
N CYS A 45 -6.72 -33.53 5.05
CA CYS A 45 -6.46 -33.57 3.62
C CYS A 45 -5.60 -34.80 3.35
N LEU A 46 -6.15 -35.98 3.66
CA LEU A 46 -5.57 -37.28 3.32
C LEU A 46 -6.71 -38.26 3.00
N ASN A 47 -7.02 -38.30 1.70
CA ASN A 47 -7.56 -39.36 0.84
C ASN A 47 -8.39 -40.55 1.40
N SER A 48 -9.48 -40.79 0.65
CA SER A 48 -9.89 -42.07 0.04
C SER A 48 -10.48 -43.18 0.92
N LEU A 49 -11.79 -43.44 0.76
CA LEU A 49 -12.32 -44.70 0.19
C LEU A 49 -13.87 -44.67 0.08
N LEU A 50 -14.37 -45.10 -1.09
CA LEU A 50 -15.77 -45.40 -1.49
C LEU A 50 -16.77 -44.24 -1.66
N ASN A 51 -16.92 -43.71 -2.87
CA ASN A 51 -17.86 -44.27 -3.87
C ASN A 51 -17.98 -43.38 -5.13
N SER A 52 -18.24 -44.08 -6.23
CA SER A 52 -18.34 -43.68 -7.63
C SER A 52 -19.06 -42.36 -7.98
N LEU A 53 -18.45 -41.65 -8.93
CA LEU A 53 -19.08 -40.96 -10.07
C LEU A 53 -20.04 -39.78 -9.77
N LEU A 54 -19.47 -38.62 -9.45
CA LEU A 54 -19.65 -37.39 -10.23
C LEU A 54 -18.57 -36.39 -9.82
N SER A 55 -17.45 -36.42 -10.53
CA SER A 55 -16.30 -35.55 -10.32
C SER A 55 -16.55 -34.16 -10.91
N ILE A 56 -17.08 -33.24 -10.10
CA ILE A 56 -16.75 -31.80 -10.16
C ILE A 56 -16.77 -31.27 -8.72
N SER A 57 -15.65 -31.43 -8.01
CA SER A 57 -15.38 -30.61 -6.83
C SER A 57 -14.95 -29.24 -7.33
N ILE A 58 -15.88 -28.30 -7.43
CA ILE A 58 -15.52 -26.89 -7.45
C ILE A 58 -15.01 -26.63 -6.03
N CYS A 59 -13.68 -26.58 -5.84
CA CYS A 59 -13.16 -25.78 -4.73
C CYS A 59 -13.57 -24.35 -5.06
N GLU A 60 -14.77 -23.94 -4.62
CA GLU A 60 -15.09 -22.52 -4.54
C GLU A 60 -13.94 -21.90 -3.74
N SER A 61 -13.33 -20.85 -4.29
CA SER A 61 -12.37 -20.06 -3.52
C SER A 61 -13.03 -19.70 -2.20
N SER A 62 -12.29 -19.87 -1.09
CA SER A 62 -12.86 -19.58 0.22
C SER A 62 -13.48 -18.16 0.20
N PRO A 63 -14.65 -17.93 0.80
CA PRO A 63 -15.28 -16.59 0.83
C PRO A 63 -14.31 -15.49 1.28
N VAL A 64 -13.32 -15.87 2.08
CA VAL A 64 -12.22 -15.05 2.60
C VAL A 64 -11.28 -14.50 1.51
N GLU A 65 -10.97 -15.26 0.46
CA GLU A 65 -10.11 -14.79 -0.64
C GLU A 65 -10.75 -13.64 -1.42
N ASN A 66 -12.08 -13.60 -1.49
CA ASN A 66 -12.83 -12.53 -2.15
C ASN A 66 -13.07 -11.31 -1.23
N VAL A 67 -12.80 -11.45 0.07
CA VAL A 67 -13.03 -10.40 1.10
C VAL A 67 -11.73 -9.68 1.48
N LEU A 68 -10.59 -10.37 1.51
CA LEU A 68 -9.30 -9.78 1.87
C LEU A 68 -8.74 -8.93 0.71
N VAL A 69 -8.67 -7.61 0.89
CA VAL A 69 -8.15 -6.66 -0.10
C VAL A 69 -6.63 -6.56 -0.01
N ARG A 70 -6.09 -6.43 1.21
CA ARG A 70 -4.65 -6.23 1.42
C ARG A 70 -4.20 -6.67 2.80
N SER A 71 -3.02 -7.27 2.89
CA SER A 71 -2.33 -7.51 4.16
C SER A 71 -1.15 -6.55 4.35
N TYR A 72 -1.03 -6.01 5.57
CA TYR A 72 0.05 -5.15 6.04
C TYR A 72 0.84 -5.88 7.14
N LYS A 73 2.16 -5.98 7.00
CA LYS A 73 3.02 -6.78 7.91
C LYS A 73 4.35 -6.15 8.32
N ARG A 74 4.73 -5.02 7.71
CA ARG A 74 6.06 -4.42 7.92
C ARG A 74 6.03 -3.30 8.95
N SER A 75 5.36 -2.20 8.61
CA SER A 75 5.32 -1.01 9.45
C SER A 75 4.27 -1.12 10.56
N PHE A 76 3.25 -1.94 10.31
CA PHE A 76 2.22 -2.32 11.28
C PHE A 76 1.65 -3.69 10.92
N SER A 77 0.97 -4.30 11.88
CA SER A 77 0.15 -5.50 11.67
C SER A 77 -1.29 -5.08 11.36
N GLY A 78 -1.87 -5.60 10.30
CA GLY A 78 -3.24 -5.26 9.92
C GLY A 78 -3.59 -5.69 8.51
N PHE A 79 -4.85 -5.47 8.15
CA PHE A 79 -5.35 -5.80 6.82
C PHE A 79 -6.48 -4.85 6.39
N ALA A 80 -6.74 -4.80 5.09
CA ALA A 80 -7.92 -4.18 4.52
C ALA A 80 -8.83 -5.27 3.98
N ALA A 81 -10.13 -5.18 4.26
CA ALA A 81 -11.11 -6.17 3.85
C ALA A 81 -12.46 -5.52 3.49
N ASN A 82 -13.18 -6.12 2.55
CA ASN A 82 -14.52 -5.70 2.17
C ASN A 82 -15.56 -6.35 3.10
N LEU A 83 -16.12 -5.58 4.02
CA LEU A 83 -16.94 -6.07 5.12
C LEU A 83 -18.31 -5.40 5.15
N THR A 84 -19.29 -6.10 5.70
CA THR A 84 -20.55 -5.52 6.16
C THR A 84 -20.37 -4.80 7.50
N ASP A 85 -21.32 -3.92 7.83
CA ASP A 85 -21.28 -3.16 9.09
C ASP A 85 -21.31 -4.08 10.32
N HIS A 86 -21.99 -5.23 10.23
CA HIS A 86 -22.05 -6.24 11.28
C HIS A 86 -20.73 -7.03 11.43
N GLU A 87 -20.07 -7.39 10.32
CA GLU A 87 -18.74 -8.03 10.37
C GLU A 87 -17.68 -7.09 10.93
N ARG A 88 -17.76 -5.79 10.58
CA ARG A 88 -16.94 -4.73 11.16
C ARG A 88 -17.12 -4.65 12.68
N GLU A 89 -18.35 -4.72 13.19
CA GLU A 89 -18.63 -4.70 14.64
C GLU A 89 -18.02 -5.89 15.36
N LYS A 90 -18.17 -7.09 14.78
CA LYS A 90 -17.53 -8.30 15.31
C LYS A 90 -16.02 -8.14 15.40
N LEU A 91 -15.37 -7.68 14.33
CA LEU A 91 -13.92 -7.45 14.34
C LEU A 91 -13.51 -6.43 15.39
N ALA A 92 -14.26 -5.32 15.51
CA ALA A 92 -13.96 -4.27 16.49
C ALA A 92 -14.10 -4.74 17.95
N SER A 93 -14.76 -5.89 18.19
CA SER A 93 -14.91 -6.49 19.52
C SER A 93 -13.83 -7.52 19.88
N MET A 94 -12.99 -7.91 18.92
CA MET A 94 -11.91 -8.88 19.16
C MET A 94 -10.75 -8.22 19.92
N GLU A 95 -10.18 -8.94 20.89
CA GLU A 95 -9.11 -8.43 21.77
C GLU A 95 -7.85 -8.03 20.97
N GLU A 96 -7.55 -8.73 19.88
CA GLU A 96 -6.38 -8.47 19.03
C GLU A 96 -6.54 -7.24 18.12
N VAL A 97 -7.78 -6.76 17.94
CA VAL A 97 -8.12 -5.65 17.05
C VAL A 97 -8.13 -4.35 17.83
N VAL A 98 -7.21 -3.44 17.50
CA VAL A 98 -7.09 -2.14 18.15
C VAL A 98 -8.04 -1.12 17.55
N SER A 99 -8.23 -1.15 16.22
CA SER A 99 -9.18 -0.25 15.56
C SER A 99 -9.64 -0.78 14.21
N VAL A 100 -10.90 -0.49 13.87
CA VAL A 100 -11.48 -0.73 12.55
C VAL A 100 -12.07 0.57 12.04
N PHE A 101 -11.64 1.05 10.87
CA PHE A 101 -12.12 2.30 10.30
C PHE A 101 -12.32 2.20 8.79
N PRO A 102 -13.28 2.95 8.21
CA PRO A 102 -13.57 2.87 6.78
C PRO A 102 -12.38 3.35 5.95
N SER A 103 -12.06 2.63 4.88
CA SER A 103 -11.15 3.11 3.84
C SER A 103 -11.80 4.28 3.12
N ARG A 104 -11.05 5.37 2.92
CA ARG A 104 -11.52 6.60 2.30
C ARG A 104 -10.58 7.03 1.19
N THR A 105 -11.14 7.50 0.08
CA THR A 105 -10.39 8.25 -0.93
C THR A 105 -10.23 9.69 -0.44
N LEU A 106 -9.00 10.16 -0.35
CA LEU A 106 -8.71 11.55 -0.03
C LEU A 106 -8.71 12.41 -1.29
N GLN A 107 -9.09 13.67 -1.15
CA GLN A 107 -9.07 14.63 -2.25
C GLN A 107 -7.70 15.31 -2.32
N LEU A 108 -7.29 15.64 -3.54
CA LEU A 108 -6.06 16.38 -3.79
C LEU A 108 -6.22 17.81 -3.27
N HIS A 109 -5.26 18.24 -2.45
CA HIS A 109 -5.23 19.58 -1.88
C HIS A 109 -3.86 20.20 -2.10
N THR A 110 -3.76 21.19 -2.99
CA THR A 110 -2.58 22.06 -3.08
C THR A 110 -2.98 23.52 -3.26
N THR A 111 -2.35 24.39 -2.48
CA THR A 111 -2.36 25.85 -2.64
C THR A 111 -0.94 26.34 -2.93
N ARG A 112 -0.78 27.26 -3.90
CA ARG A 112 0.47 28.00 -4.26
C ARG A 112 1.05 28.79 -3.07
N SER A 113 2.30 29.29 -2.98
CA SER A 113 3.60 29.16 -3.68
C SER A 113 4.73 29.64 -2.71
N TRP A 114 6.01 29.49 -3.09
CA TRP A 114 7.21 29.77 -2.28
C TRP A 114 7.49 31.23 -1.93
N ASP A 115 7.09 32.17 -2.78
CA ASP A 115 7.36 33.61 -2.57
C ASP A 115 6.73 34.11 -1.27
N PHE A 116 5.61 33.49 -0.87
CA PHE A 116 4.93 33.77 0.39
C PHE A 116 5.80 33.50 1.62
N MET A 117 6.80 32.60 1.52
CA MET A 117 7.65 32.21 2.66
C MET A 117 9.00 32.93 2.73
N GLY A 118 9.28 33.88 1.82
CA GLY A 118 10.52 34.68 1.85
C GLY A 118 11.81 33.91 1.55
N PHE A 119 11.71 32.76 0.87
CA PHE A 119 12.85 31.92 0.51
C PHE A 119 13.51 32.44 -0.77
N ASN A 120 14.64 33.16 -0.65
CA ASN A 120 15.40 33.60 -1.82
C ASN A 120 16.41 32.53 -2.27
N GLN A 121 16.90 32.63 -3.51
CA GLN A 121 17.84 31.66 -4.08
C GLN A 121 19.22 31.67 -3.38
N SER A 122 19.53 32.68 -2.57
CA SER A 122 20.84 32.91 -1.94
C SER A 122 20.99 32.24 -0.57
N ILE A 123 20.07 31.35 -0.19
CA ILE A 123 20.10 30.68 1.12
C ILE A 123 21.27 29.70 1.20
N THR A 124 21.96 29.74 2.34
CA THR A 124 23.07 28.83 2.62
C THR A 124 22.55 27.40 2.73
N ARG A 125 23.05 26.52 1.85
CA ARG A 125 22.64 25.11 1.75
C ARG A 125 23.79 24.18 2.09
N LYS A 126 23.49 23.08 2.77
CA LYS A 126 24.45 22.00 3.03
C LYS A 126 24.28 20.92 1.97
N ARG A 127 24.77 21.20 0.76
CA ARG A 127 24.54 20.36 -0.42
C ARG A 127 24.92 18.89 -0.25
N SER A 128 26.00 18.60 0.48
CA SER A 128 26.44 17.22 0.76
C SER A 128 25.46 16.42 1.62
N VAL A 129 24.69 17.08 2.48
CA VAL A 129 23.64 16.46 3.28
C VAL A 129 22.35 16.38 2.47
N GLU A 130 21.95 17.48 1.84
CA GLU A 130 20.73 17.57 1.04
C GLU A 130 20.70 16.54 -0.10
N SER A 131 21.84 16.26 -0.75
CA SER A 131 21.94 15.27 -1.83
C SER A 131 21.70 13.83 -1.37
N ASP A 132 21.79 13.54 -0.07
CA ASP A 132 21.57 12.20 0.49
C ASP A 132 20.20 12.08 1.19
N ILE A 133 19.37 13.13 1.17
CA ILE A 133 18.00 13.08 1.69
C ILE A 133 17.06 12.54 0.60
N ILE A 134 16.19 11.61 0.98
CA ILE A 134 15.19 11.01 0.09
C ILE A 134 13.82 11.51 0.50
N VAL A 135 13.13 12.20 -0.41
CA VAL A 135 11.77 12.70 -0.21
C VAL A 135 10.79 11.72 -0.85
N GLY A 136 9.91 11.13 -0.05
CA GLY A 136 8.83 10.28 -0.52
C GLY A 136 7.56 11.10 -0.77
N ILE A 137 6.96 10.95 -1.95
CA ILE A 137 5.76 11.68 -2.35
C ILE A 137 4.68 10.67 -2.71
N ILE A 138 3.52 10.81 -2.07
CA ILE A 138 2.34 9.97 -2.28
C ILE A 138 1.29 10.84 -2.94
N ASP A 139 1.13 10.70 -4.25
CA ASP A 139 0.30 11.58 -5.08
C ASP A 139 -0.15 10.84 -6.37
N THR A 140 -0.66 11.56 -7.37
CA THR A 140 -1.15 11.01 -8.66
C THR A 140 -0.07 10.39 -9.54
N GLY A 141 1.21 10.59 -9.20
CA GLY A 141 2.35 10.05 -9.92
C GLY A 141 3.45 11.09 -10.08
N ILE A 142 4.30 10.92 -11.10
CA ILE A 142 5.25 11.93 -11.54
C ILE A 142 5.49 11.84 -13.05
N TRP A 143 5.76 12.99 -13.70
CA TRP A 143 6.19 13.07 -15.09
C TRP A 143 7.73 13.13 -15.19
N PRO A 144 8.42 12.00 -15.44
CA PRO A 144 9.87 11.92 -15.26
C PRO A 144 10.68 12.72 -16.28
N GLU A 145 10.12 13.05 -17.45
CA GLU A 145 10.79 13.84 -18.50
C GLU A 145 10.81 15.34 -18.21
N SER A 146 10.17 15.80 -17.14
CA SER A 146 10.23 17.21 -16.76
C SER A 146 11.65 17.64 -16.42
N LYS A 147 12.05 18.85 -16.86
CA LYS A 147 13.37 19.43 -16.56
C LYS A 147 13.64 19.52 -15.05
N SER A 148 12.60 19.72 -14.25
CA SER A 148 12.68 19.73 -12.78
C SER A 148 13.22 18.41 -12.20
N PHE A 149 13.16 17.32 -12.96
CA PHE A 149 13.61 15.99 -12.54
C PHE A 149 14.80 15.45 -13.33
N SER A 150 15.51 16.33 -14.05
CA SER A 150 16.81 15.99 -14.63
C SER A 150 17.80 15.59 -13.54
N ASP A 151 18.60 14.56 -13.80
CA ASP A 151 19.65 14.10 -12.90
C ASP A 151 21.03 14.67 -13.25
N LYS A 152 21.09 15.69 -14.11
CA LYS A 152 22.35 16.37 -14.44
C LYS A 152 22.98 16.94 -13.17
N GLY A 153 24.21 16.50 -12.88
CA GLY A 153 24.95 16.92 -11.68
C GLY A 153 24.65 16.11 -10.42
N PHE A 154 23.80 15.09 -10.49
CA PHE A 154 23.56 14.17 -9.39
C PHE A 154 24.64 13.07 -9.37
N GLY A 155 25.07 12.73 -8.15
CA GLY A 155 25.88 11.53 -7.90
C GLY A 155 25.03 10.26 -7.93
N PRO A 156 25.63 9.10 -7.62
CA PRO A 156 24.89 7.85 -7.55
C PRO A 156 23.83 7.88 -6.43
N VAL A 157 22.78 7.10 -6.61
CA VAL A 157 21.70 6.93 -5.62
C VAL A 157 22.26 6.57 -4.23
N PRO A 158 21.74 7.18 -3.14
CA PRO A 158 22.13 6.86 -1.77
C PRO A 158 22.15 5.36 -1.47
N LYS A 159 23.25 4.84 -0.89
CA LYS A 159 23.41 3.41 -0.56
C LYS A 159 22.33 2.85 0.38
N LYS A 160 21.73 3.72 1.19
CA LYS A 160 20.63 3.42 2.11
C LYS A 160 19.29 3.20 1.40
N TRP A 161 19.15 3.65 0.15
CA TRP A 161 17.93 3.42 -0.63
C TRP A 161 17.76 1.93 -0.93
N LYS A 162 16.58 1.39 -0.58
CA LYS A 162 16.19 0.00 -0.84
C LYS A 162 14.86 -0.10 -1.60
N GLY A 163 14.38 1.02 -2.12
CA GLY A 163 13.19 1.01 -2.98
C GLY A 163 13.50 0.49 -4.37
N ALA A 164 12.54 0.61 -5.26
CA ALA A 164 12.65 0.09 -6.63
C ALA A 164 12.01 1.06 -7.62
N CYS A 165 12.47 1.00 -8.86
CA CYS A 165 11.77 1.60 -9.98
C CYS A 165 10.73 0.60 -10.52
N LYS A 166 9.50 0.70 -10.02
CA LYS A 166 8.33 -0.09 -10.44
C LYS A 166 7.22 0.85 -10.90
N GLY A 167 7.56 1.77 -11.79
CA GLY A 167 6.62 2.76 -12.32
C GLY A 167 5.70 2.25 -13.43
N GLY A 168 5.79 0.97 -13.79
CA GLY A 168 4.99 0.38 -14.87
C GLY A 168 5.70 0.40 -16.22
N ILE A 169 4.94 0.36 -17.31
CA ILE A 169 5.47 0.23 -18.68
C ILE A 169 6.30 1.47 -19.04
N ASN A 170 7.54 1.25 -19.47
CA ASN A 170 8.46 2.29 -19.95
C ASN A 170 8.62 3.48 -19.00
N PHE A 171 8.68 3.23 -17.69
CA PHE A 171 8.87 4.28 -16.70
C PHE A 171 10.36 4.44 -16.34
N PRO A 172 11.02 5.55 -16.71
CA PRO A 172 12.43 5.76 -16.38
C PRO A 172 12.59 6.29 -14.95
N CYS A 173 13.44 5.64 -14.17
CA CYS A 173 14.07 6.24 -12.99
C CYS A 173 15.50 6.66 -13.33
N ASN A 174 16.02 7.65 -12.63
CA ASN A 174 17.36 8.19 -12.81
C ASN A 174 17.97 8.54 -11.43
N ASN A 175 19.08 9.28 -11.38
CA ASN A 175 19.68 9.66 -10.09
C ASN A 175 18.91 10.76 -9.32
N LYS A 176 17.84 11.32 -9.91
CA LYS A 176 16.94 12.29 -9.27
C LYS A 176 15.64 11.63 -8.80
N ILE A 177 14.91 10.99 -9.72
CA ILE A 177 13.78 10.10 -9.43
C ILE A 177 14.34 8.70 -9.23
N ILE A 178 14.75 8.40 -8.00
CA ILE A 178 15.43 7.14 -7.66
C ILE A 178 14.48 5.95 -7.45
N GLY A 179 13.17 6.21 -7.48
CA GLY A 179 12.13 5.22 -7.24
C GLY A 179 10.76 5.68 -7.69
N ALA A 180 9.98 4.73 -8.16
CA ALA A 180 8.61 4.95 -8.58
C ALA A 180 7.79 3.70 -8.26
N ARG A 181 6.58 3.88 -7.76
CA ARG A 181 5.64 2.78 -7.52
C ARG A 181 4.24 3.33 -7.58
N TYR A 182 3.34 2.56 -8.18
CA TYR A 182 1.92 2.80 -8.15
C TYR A 182 1.23 1.70 -7.34
N TYR A 183 0.04 2.01 -6.83
CA TYR A 183 -0.81 1.06 -6.13
C TYR A 183 -2.18 1.10 -6.83
N PRO A 184 -2.56 0.01 -7.53
CA PRO A 184 -3.84 -0.05 -8.23
C PRO A 184 -4.98 0.27 -7.29
N THR A 185 -5.91 1.10 -7.74
CA THR A 185 -7.19 1.31 -7.05
C THR A 185 -8.32 0.91 -7.99
N PRO A 186 -9.50 0.52 -7.48
CA PRO A 186 -10.63 0.15 -8.34
C PRO A 186 -11.10 1.28 -9.27
N VAL A 187 -10.71 2.53 -8.97
CA VAL A 187 -11.19 3.74 -9.64
C VAL A 187 -10.21 4.23 -10.72
N VAL A 188 -8.91 3.97 -10.55
CA VAL A 188 -7.86 4.46 -11.46
C VAL A 188 -7.22 3.26 -12.15
N TYR A 189 -7.54 3.09 -13.43
CA TYR A 189 -7.06 1.98 -14.27
C TYR A 189 -5.63 2.16 -14.79
N ASP A 190 -5.05 3.35 -14.63
CA ASP A 190 -3.68 3.62 -15.01
C ASP A 190 -2.74 2.98 -13.99
N ASN A 191 -2.45 1.71 -14.24
CA ASN A 191 -1.53 0.86 -13.49
C ASN A 191 -0.06 1.25 -13.76
N ILE A 192 0.24 2.54 -13.65
CA ILE A 192 1.55 3.12 -13.90
C ILE A 192 1.76 4.31 -12.95
N ALA A 193 3.01 4.65 -12.67
CA ALA A 193 3.36 5.80 -11.81
C ALA A 193 3.50 7.11 -12.60
N ARG A 194 3.22 7.07 -13.91
CA ARG A 194 3.28 8.25 -14.78
C ARG A 194 2.05 9.10 -14.53
N ASP A 195 2.30 10.37 -14.28
CA ASP A 195 1.28 11.33 -13.93
C ASP A 195 0.66 11.94 -15.20
N TYR A 196 -0.63 11.65 -15.42
CA TYR A 196 -1.43 12.26 -16.48
C TYR A 196 -2.38 13.34 -15.96
N GLU A 197 -2.47 13.50 -14.65
CA GLU A 197 -3.33 14.50 -14.01
C GLU A 197 -2.53 15.79 -13.75
N GLY A 198 -1.29 15.65 -13.27
CA GLY A 198 -0.32 16.75 -13.13
C GLY A 198 -0.05 17.18 -11.68
N HIS A 199 -0.95 16.89 -10.74
CA HIS A 199 -0.85 17.29 -9.34
C HIS A 199 0.40 16.70 -8.68
N GLY A 200 0.67 15.41 -8.87
CA GLY A 200 1.85 14.75 -8.32
C GLY A 200 3.16 15.32 -8.86
N THR A 201 3.21 15.61 -10.17
CA THR A 201 4.35 16.29 -10.81
C THR A 201 4.54 17.69 -10.24
N HIS A 202 3.45 18.45 -10.07
CA HIS A 202 3.48 19.79 -9.51
C HIS A 202 3.96 19.77 -8.05
N ALA A 203 3.37 18.94 -7.20
CA ALA A 203 3.75 18.76 -5.80
C ALA A 203 5.22 18.30 -5.66
N ALA A 204 5.66 17.38 -6.52
CA ALA A 204 7.05 16.91 -6.54
C ALA A 204 8.05 17.98 -6.97
N SER A 205 7.69 18.81 -7.96
CA SER A 205 8.52 19.92 -8.41
C SER A 205 8.65 21.00 -7.35
N ILE A 206 7.59 21.23 -6.57
CA ILE A 206 7.59 22.11 -5.41
C ILE A 206 8.55 21.52 -4.37
N ALA A 207 8.29 20.31 -3.86
CA ALA A 207 9.04 19.75 -2.75
C ALA A 207 10.53 19.52 -3.05
N SER A 208 10.86 19.13 -4.29
CA SER A 208 12.21 18.66 -4.62
C SER A 208 12.62 18.88 -6.08
N GLY A 209 11.97 19.75 -6.83
CA GLY A 209 12.35 20.06 -8.21
C GLY A 209 13.71 20.77 -8.29
N ASN A 210 14.42 20.56 -9.39
CA ASN A 210 15.51 21.43 -9.78
C ASN A 210 14.97 22.80 -10.17
N GLU A 211 15.80 23.84 -10.03
CA GLU A 211 15.57 25.12 -10.66
C GLU A 211 15.54 24.95 -12.19
N VAL A 212 14.52 25.51 -12.82
CA VAL A 212 14.34 25.49 -14.28
C VAL A 212 14.17 26.93 -14.73
N ASN A 213 15.18 27.43 -15.46
CA ASN A 213 15.19 28.75 -16.09
C ASN A 213 14.92 28.63 -17.60
#